data_AF-A0A2I1FD23-F1
#
_entry.id   AF-A0A2I1FD23-F1
#
_cell.length_a   1.000
_cell.length_b   1.000
_cell.length_c   1.000
_cell.angle_alpha   90.00
_cell.angle_beta   90.00
_cell.angle_gamma   90.00
#
_symmetry.space_group_name_H-M   'P 1'
#
loop_
_entity.id
_entity.type
_entity.pdbx_description
1 polymer ?
#
loop_
_entity_poly.entity_id
_entity_poly.type
_entity_poly.pdbx_seq_one_letter_code
_entity_poly.pdbx_strand_id
1 'polypeptide(L)'
;FSQLDIYLATYPDRMHHLDLGLYKYQVIYTQEMLKNLCGQVAVDELDKCLATIPRFLGLKIFKHGLENIKRLTVNEYYNMIKVFLFVIEGLIIKYSKEQNAKKQDNALKLITDWITAFVKLFQHYSRSELKLPKLHNWVYHIINSIEEFGAINGYTTETYEFLHKDYVKNPYRSSNKRELMGQIINTVSIVFFKFILDVI
;
A
#
# COMPACT_ATOMS: atom_id res chain seq x y z
N PHE A 1 15.38 11.66 -29.07
CA PHE A 1 14.91 10.94 -27.85
C PHE A 1 13.99 11.82 -27.00
N SER A 2 12.97 12.45 -27.60
CA SER A 2 12.11 13.45 -26.93
C SER A 2 10.69 12.94 -26.60
N GLN A 3 10.46 11.62 -26.61
CA GLN A 3 9.14 11.02 -26.36
C GLN A 3 9.18 9.83 -25.37
N LEU A 4 10.33 9.54 -24.76
CA LEU A 4 10.37 8.52 -23.73
C LEU A 4 9.99 9.16 -22.39
N ASP A 5 8.69 9.17 -22.09
CA ASP A 5 8.24 9.47 -20.73
C ASP A 5 8.61 8.27 -19.84
N ILE A 6 9.61 8.46 -18.98
CA ILE A 6 10.07 7.42 -18.05
C ILE A 6 8.96 6.96 -17.09
N TYR A 7 7.94 7.80 -16.88
CA TYR A 7 6.79 7.46 -16.06
C TYR A 7 5.84 6.48 -16.77
N LEU A 8 5.77 6.51 -18.10
CA LEU A 8 5.10 5.47 -18.90
C LEU A 8 5.89 4.15 -18.90
N ALA A 9 7.21 4.21 -18.76
CA ALA A 9 8.06 3.01 -18.71
C ALA A 9 8.07 2.32 -17.33
N THR A 10 7.62 3.01 -16.27
CA THR A 10 7.63 2.51 -14.89
C THR A 10 6.23 2.53 -14.29
N TYR A 11 5.43 1.53 -14.66
CA TYR A 11 4.06 1.39 -14.18
C TYR A 11 4.03 1.29 -12.63
N PRO A 12 3.12 2.00 -11.95
CA PRO A 12 3.05 1.96 -10.50
C PRO A 12 2.57 0.59 -10.02
N ASP A 13 3.52 -0.22 -9.53
CA ASP A 13 3.22 -1.47 -8.82
C ASP A 13 2.33 -1.18 -7.60
N ARG A 14 1.14 -1.79 -7.60
CA ARG A 14 0.17 -1.66 -6.52
C ARG A 14 0.77 -2.05 -5.17
N MET A 15 1.38 -3.23 -5.07
CA MET A 15 1.88 -3.74 -3.81
C MET A 15 3.18 -3.06 -3.40
N HIS A 16 4.17 -2.94 -4.28
CA HIS A 16 5.49 -2.44 -3.89
C HIS A 16 5.63 -0.92 -3.89
N HIS A 17 4.83 -0.22 -4.70
CA HIS A 17 4.87 1.23 -4.74
C HIS A 17 3.75 1.86 -3.91
N LEU A 18 2.51 1.34 -3.96
CA LEU A 18 1.39 1.93 -3.24
C LEU A 18 1.25 1.35 -1.83
N ASP A 19 0.98 0.05 -1.70
CA ASP A 19 0.58 -0.56 -0.43
C ASP A 19 1.74 -0.63 0.58
N LEU A 20 2.82 -1.34 0.22
CA LEU A 20 4.03 -1.47 1.04
C LEU A 20 4.97 -0.27 0.87
N GLY A 21 4.91 0.36 -0.30
CA GLY A 21 5.88 1.37 -0.72
C GLY A 21 5.62 2.76 -0.20
N LEU A 22 4.36 3.17 -0.07
CA LEU A 22 4.00 4.56 0.23
C LEU A 22 3.02 4.62 1.41
N TYR A 23 1.97 3.81 1.38
CA TYR A 23 0.93 3.84 2.40
C TYR A 23 1.45 3.45 3.79
N LYS A 24 2.33 2.45 3.86
CA LYS A 24 3.08 2.14 5.08
C LYS A 24 3.78 3.37 5.68
N TYR A 25 4.47 4.15 4.85
CA TYR A 25 5.19 5.33 5.31
C TYR A 25 4.24 6.45 5.69
N GLN A 26 3.12 6.62 4.98
CA GLN A 26 2.08 7.59 5.34
C GLN A 26 1.55 7.32 6.75
N VAL A 27 1.23 6.06 7.08
CA VAL A 27 0.70 5.68 8.39
C VAL A 27 1.73 5.94 9.50
N ILE A 28 2.97 5.47 9.32
CA ILE A 28 4.05 5.66 10.30
C ILE A 28 4.30 7.16 10.51
N TYR A 29 4.43 7.90 9.42
CA TYR A 29 4.69 9.33 9.45
C TYR A 29 3.56 10.10 10.15
N THR A 30 2.30 9.73 9.92
CA THR A 30 1.16 10.33 10.62
C THR A 30 1.22 10.07 12.12
N GLN A 31 1.54 8.84 12.57
CA GLN A 31 1.69 8.54 14.00
C GLN A 31 2.84 9.34 14.64
N GLU A 32 4.01 9.36 14.01
CA GLU A 32 5.17 10.12 14.49
C GLU A 32 4.86 11.62 14.57
N MET A 33 4.20 12.16 13.56
CA MET A 33 3.82 13.58 13.53
C MET A 33 2.80 13.90 14.63
N LEU A 34 1.73 13.12 14.77
CA LEU A 34 0.71 13.33 15.81
C LEU A 34 1.33 13.29 17.21
N LYS A 35 2.26 12.35 17.43
CA LYS A 35 3.03 12.25 18.68
C LYS A 35 3.87 13.49 18.93
N ASN A 36 4.53 14.02 17.90
CA ASN A 36 5.38 15.21 18.01
C ASN A 36 4.57 16.50 18.25
N LEU A 37 3.40 16.66 17.63
CA LEU A 37 2.60 17.89 17.75
C LEU A 37 1.72 17.93 19.01
N CYS A 38 1.06 16.82 19.32
CA CYS A 38 0.00 16.77 20.33
C CYS A 38 0.29 15.76 21.45
N GLY A 39 1.47 15.14 21.43
CA GLY A 39 1.83 14.08 22.36
C GLY A 39 1.12 12.76 22.08
N GLN A 40 1.30 11.81 22.98
CA GLN A 40 0.73 10.46 22.88
C GLN A 40 -0.81 10.46 22.77
N VAL A 41 -1.48 11.47 23.34
CA VAL A 41 -2.95 11.61 23.34
C VAL A 41 -3.54 11.58 21.92
N ALA A 42 -2.88 12.20 20.93
CA ALA A 42 -3.40 12.21 19.57
C ALA A 42 -3.21 10.86 18.84
N VAL A 43 -2.18 10.11 19.20
CA VAL A 43 -1.97 8.74 18.70
C VAL A 43 -3.00 7.79 19.33
N ASP A 44 -3.27 7.94 20.62
CA ASP A 44 -4.30 7.15 21.33
C ASP A 44 -5.69 7.43 20.75
N GLU A 45 -5.97 8.67 20.34
CA GLU A 45 -7.22 9.03 19.70
C GLU A 45 -7.33 8.46 18.28
N LEU A 46 -6.25 8.46 17.49
CA LEU A 46 -6.17 7.77 16.19
C LEU A 46 -6.53 6.28 16.36
N ASP A 47 -5.91 5.64 17.34
CA ASP A 47 -6.10 4.23 17.65
C ASP A 47 -7.53 3.94 18.13
N LYS A 48 -8.11 4.84 18.93
CA LYS A 48 -9.51 4.78 19.35
C LYS A 48 -10.46 4.91 18.16
N CYS A 49 -10.22 5.86 17.26
CA CYS A 49 -11.02 6.02 16.04
C CYS A 49 -11.00 4.73 15.21
N LEU A 50 -9.82 4.14 15.00
CA LEU A 50 -9.67 2.86 14.30
C LEU A 50 -10.40 1.69 14.99
N ALA A 51 -10.40 1.66 16.32
CA ALA A 51 -11.08 0.63 17.10
C ALA A 51 -12.61 0.77 17.07
N THR A 52 -13.14 1.99 16.90
CA THR A 52 -14.58 2.28 16.90
C THR A 52 -15.28 2.08 15.56
N ILE A 53 -14.55 1.75 14.49
CA ILE A 53 -15.14 1.53 13.16
C ILE A 53 -16.20 0.41 13.23
N PRO A 54 -17.43 0.65 12.72
CA PRO A 54 -18.48 -0.38 12.68
C PRO A 54 -18.04 -1.65 11.95
N ARG A 55 -18.54 -2.80 12.40
CA ARG A 55 -18.26 -4.09 11.75
C ARG A 55 -18.88 -4.13 10.37
N PHE A 56 -18.06 -4.42 9.37
CA PHE A 56 -18.49 -4.67 7.99
C PHE A 56 -17.85 -5.94 7.45
N LEU A 57 -18.58 -6.70 6.63
CA LEU A 57 -18.08 -7.96 6.07
C LEU A 57 -16.87 -7.69 5.17
N GLY A 58 -15.75 -8.37 5.43
CA GLY A 58 -14.52 -8.17 4.66
C GLY A 58 -13.70 -6.93 5.04
N LEU A 59 -14.06 -6.24 6.13
CA LEU A 59 -13.26 -5.17 6.72
C LEU A 59 -12.65 -5.63 8.05
N LYS A 60 -11.31 -5.55 8.15
CA LYS A 60 -10.59 -5.86 9.40
C LYS A 60 -10.62 -4.67 10.35
N ILE A 61 -10.97 -4.91 11.61
CA ILE A 61 -10.97 -3.90 12.68
C ILE A 61 -9.68 -3.98 13.48
N PHE A 62 -9.07 -2.83 13.72
CA PHE A 62 -7.89 -2.65 14.55
C PHE A 62 -8.31 -2.37 15.99
N LYS A 63 -8.82 -3.40 16.70
CA LYS A 63 -9.40 -3.27 18.06
C LYS A 63 -8.45 -2.66 19.10
N HIS A 64 -7.15 -2.81 18.89
CA HIS A 64 -6.10 -2.30 19.78
C HIS A 64 -5.26 -1.21 19.10
N GLY A 65 -5.83 -0.54 18.09
CA GLY A 65 -5.10 0.48 17.33
C GLY A 65 -3.92 -0.08 16.54
N LEU A 66 -2.96 0.79 16.26
CA LEU A 66 -1.74 0.51 15.51
C LEU A 66 -0.51 0.37 16.42
N GLU A 67 -0.56 0.83 17.67
CA GLU A 67 0.58 0.78 18.61
C GLU A 67 1.19 -0.62 18.79
N ASN A 68 0.35 -1.65 18.84
CA ASN A 68 0.81 -3.01 19.14
C ASN A 68 1.24 -3.82 17.90
N ILE A 69 1.10 -3.24 16.70
CA ILE A 69 1.34 -3.98 15.46
C ILE A 69 2.80 -3.79 15.04
N LYS A 70 3.67 -4.69 15.51
CA LYS A 70 5.10 -4.71 15.15
C LYS A 70 5.34 -4.80 13.63
N ARG A 71 4.45 -5.48 12.91
CA ARG A 71 4.45 -5.61 11.45
C ARG A 71 3.02 -5.78 10.95
N LEU A 72 2.58 -4.87 10.10
CA LEU A 72 1.35 -5.02 9.32
C LEU A 72 1.62 -5.93 8.12
N THR A 73 0.73 -6.90 7.92
CA THR A 73 0.62 -7.71 6.71
C THR A 73 0.04 -6.89 5.56
N VAL A 74 0.27 -7.32 4.32
CA VAL A 74 -0.29 -6.68 3.11
C VAL A 74 -1.82 -6.58 3.22
N ASN A 75 -2.49 -7.64 3.69
CA ASN A 75 -3.94 -7.64 3.89
C ASN A 75 -4.39 -6.61 4.94
N GLU A 76 -3.60 -6.37 5.99
CA GLU A 76 -3.92 -5.34 6.98
C GLU A 76 -3.79 -3.93 6.39
N TYR A 77 -2.75 -3.67 5.58
CA TYR A 77 -2.64 -2.40 4.85
C TYR A 77 -3.85 -2.17 3.95
N TYR A 78 -4.30 -3.18 3.18
CA TYR A 78 -5.50 -3.05 2.36
C TYR A 78 -6.77 -2.68 3.14
N ASN A 79 -6.95 -3.29 4.30
CA ASN A 79 -8.10 -2.97 5.15
C ASN A 79 -8.00 -1.58 5.74
N MET A 80 -6.79 -1.16 6.11
CA MET A 80 -6.53 0.16 6.67
C MET A 80 -6.73 1.26 5.62
N ILE A 81 -6.28 1.09 4.36
CA ILE A 81 -6.47 2.07 3.27
C ILE A 81 -7.94 2.48 3.14
N LYS A 82 -8.85 1.51 3.25
CA LYS A 82 -10.30 1.74 3.10
C LYS A 82 -10.88 2.68 4.18
N VAL A 83 -10.26 2.74 5.36
CA VAL A 83 -10.83 3.43 6.53
C VAL A 83 -10.00 4.61 7.01
N PHE A 84 -8.72 4.66 6.66
CA PHE A 84 -7.77 5.62 7.22
C PHE A 84 -8.10 7.06 6.87
N LEU A 85 -8.62 7.30 5.66
CA LEU A 85 -9.12 8.63 5.27
C LEU A 85 -10.17 9.15 6.27
N PHE A 86 -11.18 8.34 6.59
CA PHE A 86 -12.26 8.73 7.51
C PHE A 86 -11.77 8.93 8.93
N VAL A 87 -10.75 8.16 9.34
CA VAL A 87 -10.11 8.29 10.64
C VAL A 87 -9.37 9.63 10.74
N ILE A 88 -8.57 9.98 9.72
CA ILE A 88 -7.84 11.25 9.68
C ILE A 88 -8.79 12.43 9.57
N GLU A 89 -9.82 12.34 8.71
CA GLU A 89 -10.87 13.35 8.61
C GLU A 89 -11.58 13.55 9.94
N GLY A 90 -11.98 12.46 10.62
CA GLY A 90 -12.60 12.52 11.94
C GLY A 90 -11.71 13.15 13.00
N LEU A 91 -10.41 12.85 12.99
CA LEU A 91 -9.43 13.51 13.86
C LEU A 91 -9.32 15.00 13.52
N ILE A 92 -9.19 15.36 12.25
CA ILE A 92 -9.07 16.76 11.83
C ILE A 92 -10.33 17.52 12.21
N ILE A 93 -11.53 17.02 11.96
CA ILE A 93 -12.80 17.66 12.36
C ILE A 93 -12.88 17.81 13.88
N LYS A 94 -12.34 16.85 14.64
CA LYS A 94 -12.31 16.94 16.10
C LYS A 94 -11.39 18.06 16.59
N TYR A 95 -10.25 18.28 15.93
CA TYR A 95 -9.28 19.33 16.29
C TYR A 95 -9.53 20.69 15.60
N SER A 96 -10.19 20.69 14.45
CA SER A 96 -10.60 21.84 13.65
C SER A 96 -12.11 22.01 13.80
N LYS A 97 -12.55 22.95 14.63
CA LYS A 97 -13.97 23.29 14.77
C LYS A 97 -14.58 23.61 13.39
N GLU A 98 -15.43 22.70 12.92
CA GLU A 98 -16.33 22.76 11.75
C GLU A 98 -15.69 22.98 10.38
N GLN A 99 -15.93 22.07 9.43
CA GLN A 99 -16.41 22.42 8.09
C GLN A 99 -17.27 21.29 7.49
N ASN A 100 -18.42 21.68 6.94
CA ASN A 100 -19.38 20.83 6.24
C ASN A 100 -18.82 20.39 4.88
N ALA A 101 -18.98 19.11 4.51
CA ALA A 101 -18.68 18.64 3.17
C ALA A 101 -19.89 17.91 2.55
N LYS A 102 -20.44 18.53 1.50
CA LYS A 102 -21.30 17.87 0.51
C LYS A 102 -20.46 16.85 -0.26
N LYS A 103 -20.97 15.62 -0.41
CA LYS A 103 -20.32 14.53 -1.15
C LYS A 103 -21.03 14.29 -2.47
N GLN A 104 -20.28 14.22 -3.57
CA GLN A 104 -20.77 13.67 -4.84
C GLN A 104 -19.72 12.73 -5.45
N ASP A 105 -20.20 11.59 -5.92
CA ASP A 105 -19.47 10.35 -6.15
C ASP A 105 -18.75 10.28 -7.50
N ASN A 106 -17.41 10.25 -7.45
CA ASN A 106 -16.59 9.45 -8.34
C ASN A 106 -15.41 8.90 -7.51
N ALA A 107 -15.25 7.58 -7.44
CA ALA A 107 -14.24 6.92 -6.61
C ALA A 107 -12.80 7.38 -6.92
N LEU A 108 -12.46 7.64 -8.18
CA LEU A 108 -11.14 8.15 -8.57
C LEU A 108 -10.92 9.58 -8.08
N LYS A 109 -11.95 10.42 -8.18
CA LYS A 109 -11.91 11.80 -7.68
C LYS A 109 -11.72 11.84 -6.16
N LEU A 110 -12.40 10.96 -5.43
CA LEU A 110 -12.23 10.83 -3.99
C LEU A 110 -10.80 10.44 -3.59
N ILE A 111 -10.14 9.56 -4.36
CA ILE A 111 -8.74 9.19 -4.13
C ILE A 111 -7.82 10.39 -4.37
N THR A 112 -7.99 11.12 -5.47
CA THR A 112 -7.18 12.31 -5.77
C THR A 112 -7.40 13.43 -4.76
N ASP A 113 -8.65 13.69 -4.38
CA ASP A 113 -9.00 14.69 -3.36
C ASP A 113 -8.36 14.33 -2.02
N TRP A 114 -8.41 13.04 -1.64
CA TRP A 114 -7.76 12.55 -0.42
C TRP A 114 -6.24 12.76 -0.45
N ILE A 115 -5.54 12.34 -1.51
CA ILE A 115 -4.08 12.47 -1.56
C ILE A 115 -3.68 13.95 -1.60
N THR A 116 -4.44 14.78 -2.32
CA THR A 116 -4.20 16.23 -2.36
C THR A 116 -4.39 16.86 -0.99
N ALA A 117 -5.43 16.47 -0.26
CA ALA A 117 -5.64 16.89 1.12
C ALA A 117 -4.48 16.42 2.02
N PHE A 118 -4.06 15.16 1.89
CA PHE A 118 -2.92 14.62 2.63
C PHE A 118 -1.65 15.43 2.36
N VAL A 119 -1.29 15.67 1.09
CA VAL A 119 -0.11 16.49 0.76
C VAL A 119 -0.24 17.88 1.36
N LYS A 120 -1.37 18.57 1.18
CA LYS A 120 -1.58 19.92 1.74
C LYS A 120 -1.46 19.97 3.26
N LEU A 121 -2.05 19.00 3.95
CA LEU A 121 -2.05 18.93 5.41
C LEU A 121 -0.66 18.61 5.97
N PHE A 122 0.08 17.73 5.30
CA PHE A 122 1.30 17.15 5.84
C PHE A 122 2.60 17.73 5.23
N GLN A 123 2.54 18.49 4.12
CA GLN A 123 3.73 19.02 3.42
C GLN A 123 4.60 19.90 4.32
N HIS A 124 4.00 20.75 5.16
CA HIS A 124 4.73 21.69 6.02
C HIS A 124 5.52 21.00 7.14
N TYR A 125 5.16 19.75 7.46
CA TYR A 125 5.82 18.94 8.47
C TYR A 125 6.94 18.07 7.87
N SER A 126 7.07 18.02 6.54
CA SER A 126 8.08 17.23 5.84
C SER A 126 9.17 18.13 5.27
N ARG A 127 10.45 17.80 5.52
CA ARG A 127 11.59 18.53 4.95
C ARG A 127 11.59 18.53 3.42
N SER A 128 11.04 17.49 2.80
CA SER A 128 10.91 17.39 1.34
C SER A 128 9.58 17.92 0.83
N GLU A 129 8.73 18.48 1.70
CA GLU A 129 7.35 18.89 1.38
C GLU A 129 6.52 17.74 0.78
N LEU A 130 6.84 16.50 1.18
CA LEU A 130 6.26 15.27 0.61
C LEU A 130 6.46 15.15 -0.92
N LYS A 131 7.49 15.78 -1.49
CA LYS A 131 7.93 15.59 -2.89
C LYS A 131 8.63 14.23 -3.06
N LEU A 132 7.90 13.16 -2.78
CA LEU A 132 8.35 11.79 -2.94
C LEU A 132 8.01 11.33 -4.37
N PRO A 133 8.96 10.78 -5.15
CA PRO A 133 8.68 10.30 -6.51
C PRO A 133 7.51 9.32 -6.59
N LYS A 134 7.36 8.43 -5.60
CA LYS A 134 6.21 7.51 -5.49
C LYS A 134 4.88 8.24 -5.28
N LEU A 135 4.88 9.29 -4.45
CA LEU A 135 3.68 10.09 -4.19
C LEU A 135 3.32 10.93 -5.41
N HIS A 136 4.32 11.49 -6.11
CA HIS A 136 4.13 12.20 -7.36
C HIS A 136 3.50 11.30 -8.43
N ASN A 137 4.06 10.10 -8.63
CA ASN A 137 3.52 9.12 -9.57
C ASN A 137 2.06 8.76 -9.21
N TRP A 138 1.78 8.58 -7.92
CA TRP A 138 0.42 8.30 -7.47
C TRP A 138 -0.56 9.46 -7.72
N VAL A 139 -0.17 10.70 -7.44
CA VAL A 139 -1.04 11.88 -7.59
C VAL A 139 -1.36 12.17 -9.05
N TYR A 140 -0.35 12.09 -9.93
CA TYR A 140 -0.46 12.64 -11.28
C TYR A 140 -0.62 11.58 -12.36
N HIS A 141 -0.20 10.33 -12.12
CA HIS A 141 -0.12 9.32 -13.18
C HIS A 141 -1.04 8.12 -12.97
N ILE A 142 -1.57 7.88 -11.76
CA ILE A 142 -2.37 6.67 -11.52
C ILE A 142 -3.71 6.67 -12.27
N ILE A 143 -4.36 7.83 -12.42
CA ILE A 143 -5.64 7.93 -13.13
C ILE A 143 -5.41 7.66 -14.61
N ASN A 144 -4.46 8.36 -15.22
CA ASN A 144 -4.08 8.14 -16.62
C ASN A 144 -3.68 6.67 -16.86
N SER A 145 -2.94 6.08 -15.91
CA SER A 145 -2.55 4.66 -15.98
C SER A 145 -3.75 3.70 -15.95
N ILE A 146 -4.82 4.03 -15.21
CA ILE A 146 -6.03 3.22 -15.15
C ILE A 146 -6.88 3.41 -16.42
N GLU A 147 -6.95 4.63 -16.94
CA GLU A 147 -7.71 4.94 -18.16
C GLU A 147 -7.08 4.32 -19.41
N GLU A 148 -5.75 4.38 -19.53
CA GLU A 148 -5.01 3.89 -20.70
C GLU A 148 -4.82 2.37 -20.69
N PHE A 149 -4.53 1.78 -19.53
CA PHE A 149 -4.13 0.37 -19.42
C PHE A 149 -5.15 -0.48 -18.66
N GLY A 150 -6.20 0.10 -18.07
CA GLY A 150 -7.18 -0.63 -17.28
C GLY A 150 -6.69 -0.91 -15.85
N ALA A 151 -7.24 -1.96 -15.23
CA ALA A 151 -6.96 -2.23 -13.82
C ALA A 151 -5.48 -2.54 -13.56
N ILE A 152 -4.90 -1.87 -12.55
CA ILE A 152 -3.48 -1.99 -12.14
C ILE A 152 -3.04 -3.43 -11.91
N ASN A 153 -3.97 -4.30 -11.48
CA ASN A 153 -3.72 -5.72 -11.23
C ASN A 153 -3.17 -6.47 -12.46
N GLY A 154 -3.46 -6.01 -13.68
CA GLY A 154 -3.05 -6.68 -14.93
C GLY A 154 -1.55 -6.61 -15.22
N TYR A 155 -0.81 -5.70 -14.58
CA TYR A 155 0.57 -5.37 -14.94
C TYR A 155 1.54 -5.38 -13.75
N THR A 156 1.12 -5.90 -12.59
CA THR A 156 1.99 -5.99 -11.40
C THR A 156 3.10 -7.03 -11.60
N THR A 157 4.26 -6.81 -10.98
CA THR A 157 5.34 -7.81 -10.95
C THR A 157 5.07 -8.93 -9.95
N GLU A 158 3.95 -8.88 -9.21
CA GLU A 158 3.59 -9.87 -8.19
C GLU A 158 3.63 -11.30 -8.73
N THR A 159 3.06 -11.54 -9.93
CA THR A 159 3.09 -12.85 -10.56
C THR A 159 4.53 -13.30 -10.83
N TYR A 160 5.35 -12.44 -11.42
CA TYR A 160 6.75 -12.76 -11.72
C TYR A 160 7.58 -12.96 -10.45
N GLU A 161 7.34 -12.17 -9.40
CA GLU A 161 8.02 -12.28 -8.12
C GLU A 161 7.63 -13.55 -7.36
N PHE A 162 6.35 -13.92 -7.40
CA PHE A 162 5.84 -15.16 -6.84
C PHE A 162 6.50 -16.36 -7.54
N LEU A 163 6.48 -16.38 -8.87
CA LEU A 163 7.15 -17.41 -9.68
C LEU A 163 8.65 -17.46 -9.39
N HIS A 164 9.33 -16.31 -9.32
CA HIS A 164 10.76 -16.26 -9.03
C HIS A 164 11.07 -16.73 -7.60
N LYS A 165 10.21 -16.46 -6.63
CA LYS A 165 10.35 -16.98 -5.27
C LYS A 165 10.28 -18.51 -5.26
N ASP A 166 9.28 -19.06 -5.91
CA ASP A 166 8.97 -20.50 -5.85
C ASP A 166 9.88 -21.33 -6.75
N TYR A 167 10.22 -20.85 -7.94
CA TYR A 167 11.01 -21.60 -8.92
C TYR A 167 12.50 -21.26 -8.91
N VAL A 168 12.90 -20.15 -8.30
CA VAL A 168 14.33 -19.77 -8.22
C VAL A 168 14.81 -19.71 -6.78
N LYS A 169 14.23 -18.85 -5.93
CA LYS A 169 14.76 -18.63 -4.57
C LYS A 169 14.65 -19.86 -3.68
N ASN A 170 13.51 -20.56 -3.66
CA ASN A 170 13.32 -21.73 -2.80
C ASN A 170 14.19 -22.93 -3.23
N PRO A 171 14.26 -23.30 -4.52
CA PRO A 171 15.20 -24.32 -5.01
C PRO A 171 16.65 -23.93 -4.76
N TYR A 172 17.02 -22.67 -4.99
CA TYR A 172 18.37 -22.17 -4.69
C TYR A 172 18.74 -22.35 -3.21
N ARG A 173 17.83 -22.00 -2.29
CA ARG A 173 18.05 -22.12 -0.84
C ARG A 173 18.14 -23.56 -0.35
N SER A 174 17.42 -24.47 -0.98
CA SER A 174 17.45 -25.91 -0.66
C SER A 174 18.61 -26.66 -1.33
N SER A 175 19.23 -26.05 -2.35
CA SER A 175 20.40 -26.60 -3.04
C SER A 175 21.65 -26.63 -2.14
N ASN A 176 22.57 -27.55 -2.42
CA ASN A 176 23.90 -27.54 -1.83
C ASN A 176 24.89 -26.62 -2.59
N LYS A 177 24.39 -25.89 -3.59
CA LYS A 177 25.11 -24.93 -4.45
C LYS A 177 26.20 -25.52 -5.35
N ARG A 178 26.36 -26.84 -5.40
CA ARG A 178 27.17 -27.53 -6.43
C ARG A 178 26.27 -27.87 -7.61
N GLU A 179 26.73 -27.62 -8.84
CA GLU A 179 25.90 -27.78 -10.05
C GLU A 179 24.49 -27.18 -9.92
N LEU A 180 24.47 -25.91 -9.47
CA LEU A 180 23.27 -25.21 -9.06
C LEU A 180 22.11 -25.29 -10.07
N MET A 181 22.40 -25.05 -11.35
CA MET A 181 21.37 -25.02 -12.39
C MET A 181 20.66 -26.37 -12.54
N GLY A 182 21.40 -27.47 -12.48
CA GLY A 182 20.82 -28.82 -12.52
C GLY A 182 19.92 -29.11 -11.32
N GLN A 183 20.34 -28.67 -10.13
CA GLN A 183 19.53 -28.85 -8.91
C GLN A 183 18.25 -28.01 -8.93
N ILE A 184 18.32 -26.75 -9.39
CA ILE A 184 17.12 -25.91 -9.54
C ILE A 184 16.16 -26.55 -10.54
N ILE A 185 16.64 -26.91 -11.74
CA ILE A 185 15.81 -27.53 -12.79
C ILE A 185 15.14 -28.81 -12.27
N ASN A 186 15.90 -29.72 -11.65
CA ASN A 186 15.36 -30.96 -11.10
C ASN A 186 14.29 -30.72 -10.03
N THR A 187 14.53 -29.76 -9.12
CA THR A 187 13.57 -29.43 -8.05
C THR A 187 12.28 -28.87 -8.65
N VAL A 188 12.37 -27.98 -9.62
CA VAL A 188 11.22 -27.40 -10.31
C VAL A 188 10.45 -28.46 -11.09
N SER A 189 11.14 -29.35 -11.81
CA SER A 189 10.51 -30.46 -12.55
C SER A 189 9.72 -31.39 -11.64
N ILE A 190 10.23 -31.72 -10.45
CA ILE A 190 9.53 -32.57 -9.46
C ILE A 190 8.25 -31.87 -8.96
N VAL A 191 8.34 -30.58 -8.61
CA VAL A 191 7.18 -29.81 -8.13
C VAL A 191 6.10 -29.69 -9.21
N PHE A 192 6.50 -29.45 -10.45
CA PHE A 192 5.58 -29.33 -11.58
C PHE A 192 4.87 -30.65 -11.89
N PHE A 193 5.60 -31.77 -11.89
CA PHE A 193 5.01 -33.10 -12.07
C PHE A 193 4.01 -33.46 -10.96
N LYS A 194 4.33 -33.12 -9.71
CA LYS A 194 3.44 -33.34 -8.57
C LYS A 194 2.16 -32.53 -8.68
N PHE A 195 2.27 -31.26 -9.08
CA PHE A 195 1.11 -30.40 -9.34
C PHE A 195 0.18 -30.97 -10.42
N ILE A 196 0.71 -31.48 -11.53
CA ILE A 196 -0.09 -32.11 -12.59
C ILE A 196 -0.84 -33.34 -12.06
N LEU A 197 -0.17 -34.18 -11.27
CA LEU A 197 -0.78 -35.38 -10.67
C LEU A 197 -1.85 -35.06 -9.62
N ASP A 198 -1.75 -33.93 -8.92
CA ASP A 198 -2.74 -33.51 -7.92
C ASP A 198 -3.99 -32.84 -8.55
N VAL A 199 -3.91 -32.42 -9.83
CA VAL A 199 -4.98 -31.72 -10.57
C VAL A 199 -5.76 -32.65 -11.51
N ILE A 200 -5.24 -33.86 -11.78
CA ILE A 200 -5.90 -34.91 -12.58
C ILE A 200 -6.53 -35.95 -11.64
#